data_AF-A0A4S2M282-F1
#
_entry.id   AF-A0A4S2M282-F1
#
_cell.length_a   1.000
_cell.length_b   1.000
_cell.length_c   1.000
_cell.angle_alpha   90.00
_cell.angle_beta   90.00
_cell.angle_gamma   90.00
#
_symmetry.space_group_name_H-M   'P 1'
#
loop_
_entity.id
_entity.type
_entity.pdbx_description
1 polymer ?
#
loop_
_entity_poly.entity_id
_entity_poly.type
_entity_poly.pdbx_seq_one_letter_code
_entity_poly.pdbx_strand_id
1 'polypeptide(L)'
;MIHQPLLREFLERFTWSLYEAYKEDYLERNVKNVAALRIQAWFRGVRVRRYLSYLNKAAVTIQKSWRGHLARRQYRKKLEAAVEEMRTGTYNRCAAQIQSAWRGYRSRRCCFNFYARKAYLHTVRVNGSFIREQLVAYEDEMNRKRIVEKEAKERKQLLEWAKSHHFCLSTRAQPGVYNNTGKKESKLSDELLLAARPEITRGKICRKPISCGLENTKTAVQCKETAVVKPKIQGPFKSPEEILKWKSAPIISSLTVETDYFAAKKALELSRLDEWAARVHDKPFRSGCVPPLPYVKLLRTAGKYGAIDYGTKHFRAYEESSNPSSGSVATATEKPRFQTVVRPVDLFERLDHGNIQNFVRI
;
A
#
# COMPACT_ATOMS: atom_id res chain seq x y z
N MET A 1 87.66 19.63 105.62
CA MET A 1 86.40 19.15 105.00
C MET A 1 85.69 20.19 104.11
N ILE A 2 86.36 21.25 103.63
CA ILE A 2 85.67 22.41 103.00
C ILE A 2 85.43 22.24 101.48
N HIS A 3 86.13 21.31 100.80
CA HIS A 3 86.05 21.18 99.33
C HIS A 3 84.84 20.39 98.78
N GLN A 4 84.23 19.49 99.57
CA GLN A 4 83.08 18.70 99.11
C GLN A 4 81.80 19.52 98.81
N PRO A 5 81.37 20.50 99.62
CA PRO A 5 80.19 21.31 99.28
C PRO A 5 80.39 22.13 97.99
N LEU A 6 81.58 22.71 97.79
CA LEU A 6 81.91 23.46 96.57
C LEU A 6 81.86 22.59 95.30
N LEU A 7 82.34 21.34 95.37
CA LEU A 7 82.25 20.40 94.25
C LEU A 7 80.80 20.00 93.97
N ARG A 8 79.98 19.79 95.02
CA ARG A 8 78.54 19.50 94.85
C ARG A 8 77.82 20.68 94.19
N GLU A 9 78.00 21.91 94.68
CA GLU A 9 77.42 23.10 94.05
C GLU A 9 77.86 23.27 92.60
N PHE A 10 79.13 23.01 92.29
CA PHE A 10 79.62 23.06 90.91
C PHE A 10 78.94 22.02 90.02
N LEU A 11 78.80 20.78 90.49
CA LEU A 11 78.12 19.72 89.74
C LEU A 11 76.62 19.99 89.58
N GLU A 12 75.94 20.49 90.61
CA GLU A 12 74.53 20.89 90.54
C GLU A 12 74.33 22.05 89.53
N ARG A 13 75.16 23.09 89.57
CA ARG A 13 75.13 24.18 88.56
C ARG A 13 75.46 23.69 87.15
N PHE A 14 76.43 22.78 87.00
CA PHE A 14 76.83 22.22 85.71
C PHE A 14 75.75 21.32 85.10
N THR A 15 75.16 20.42 85.90
CA THR A 15 74.05 19.56 85.47
C THR A 15 72.79 20.35 85.15
N TRP A 16 72.48 21.40 85.92
CA TRP A 16 71.38 22.31 85.60
C TRP A 16 71.62 23.09 84.31
N SER A 17 72.85 23.57 84.08
CA SER A 17 73.27 24.22 82.83
C SER A 17 73.16 23.29 81.61
N LEU A 18 73.58 22.02 81.75
CA LEU A 18 73.39 21.01 80.70
C LEU A 18 71.90 20.71 80.46
N TYR A 19 71.10 20.58 81.51
CA TYR A 19 69.66 20.35 81.39
C TYR A 19 68.97 21.47 80.61
N GLU A 20 69.26 22.73 80.93
CA GLU A 20 68.70 23.86 80.21
C GLU A 20 69.22 23.93 78.75
N ALA A 21 70.49 23.66 78.49
CA ALA A 21 71.01 23.58 77.11
C ALA A 21 70.30 22.50 76.27
N TYR A 22 70.04 21.31 76.83
CA TYR A 22 69.27 20.25 76.15
C TYR A 22 67.79 20.62 75.98
N LYS A 23 67.20 21.31 76.96
CA LYS A 23 65.81 21.78 76.91
C LYS A 23 65.62 22.83 75.81
N GLU A 24 66.54 23.78 75.68
CA GLU A 24 66.51 24.78 74.61
C GLU A 24 66.70 24.17 73.21
N ASP A 25 67.68 23.26 73.00
CA ASP A 25 67.81 22.56 71.70
C ASP A 25 66.57 21.73 71.36
N TYR A 26 65.99 21.02 72.33
CA TYR A 26 64.75 20.29 72.13
C TYR A 26 63.59 21.20 71.74
N LEU A 27 63.43 22.36 72.41
CA LEU A 27 62.40 23.35 72.10
C LEU A 27 62.60 23.95 70.70
N GLU A 28 63.82 24.35 70.34
CA GLU A 28 64.13 24.90 69.03
C GLU A 28 63.88 23.87 67.92
N ARG A 29 64.28 22.62 68.13
CA ARG A 29 64.00 21.48 67.23
C ARG A 29 62.50 21.20 67.11
N ASN A 30 61.74 21.31 68.20
CA ASN A 30 60.29 21.15 68.18
C ASN A 30 59.62 22.25 67.34
N VAL A 31 59.99 23.52 67.54
CA VAL A 31 59.50 24.66 66.73
C VAL A 31 59.81 24.45 65.24
N LYS A 32 61.04 24.06 64.89
CA LYS A 32 61.46 23.71 63.51
C LYS A 32 60.61 22.58 62.93
N ASN A 33 60.39 21.51 63.70
CA ASN A 33 59.57 20.36 63.28
C ASN A 33 58.09 20.74 63.07
N VAL A 34 57.48 21.52 63.96
CA VAL A 34 56.09 21.98 63.84
C VAL A 34 55.91 22.88 62.61
N ALA A 35 56.86 23.80 62.36
CA ALA A 35 56.87 24.61 61.16
C ALA A 35 56.97 23.75 59.88
N ALA A 36 57.91 22.79 59.85
CA ALA A 36 58.06 21.86 58.73
C ALA A 36 56.79 21.01 58.50
N LEU A 37 56.18 20.47 59.55
CA LEU A 37 54.92 19.72 59.46
C LEU A 37 53.78 20.55 58.89
N ARG A 38 53.64 21.82 59.28
CA ARG A 38 52.65 22.75 58.71
C ARG A 38 52.86 22.95 57.21
N ILE A 39 54.10 23.22 56.78
CA ILE A 39 54.43 23.39 55.35
C ILE A 39 54.15 22.11 54.55
N GLN A 40 54.59 20.95 55.06
CA GLN A 40 54.35 19.66 54.39
C GLN A 40 52.85 19.30 54.32
N ALA A 41 52.09 19.53 55.40
CA ALA A 41 50.65 19.27 55.43
C ALA A 41 49.90 20.18 54.43
N TRP A 42 50.26 21.46 54.38
CA TRP A 42 49.76 22.40 53.36
C TRP A 42 50.05 21.90 51.95
N PHE A 43 51.30 21.52 51.65
CA PHE A 43 51.71 21.04 50.33
C PHE A 43 50.99 19.74 49.91
N ARG A 44 50.87 18.76 50.83
CA ARG A 44 50.09 17.54 50.62
C ARG A 44 48.63 17.88 50.31
N GLY A 45 48.03 18.81 51.06
CA GLY A 45 46.67 19.31 50.81
C GLY A 45 46.51 19.99 49.44
N VAL A 46 47.46 20.83 49.03
CA VAL A 46 47.47 21.47 47.70
C VAL A 46 47.53 20.43 46.59
N ARG A 47 48.40 19.41 46.70
CA ARG A 47 48.50 18.31 45.72
C ARG A 47 47.18 17.54 45.59
N VAL A 48 46.58 17.14 46.71
CA VAL A 48 45.31 16.38 46.71
C VAL A 48 44.18 17.23 46.12
N ARG A 49 44.02 18.49 46.54
CA ARG A 49 42.98 19.39 45.98
C ARG A 49 43.15 19.62 44.47
N ARG A 50 44.38 19.77 43.98
CA ARG A 50 44.66 19.92 42.55
C ARG A 50 44.30 18.65 41.76
N TYR A 51 44.59 17.47 42.31
CA TYR A 51 44.21 16.18 41.71
C TYR A 51 42.69 15.97 41.68
N LEU A 52 41.99 16.24 42.78
CA LEU A 52 40.52 16.19 42.82
C LEU A 52 39.87 17.17 41.83
N SER A 53 40.41 18.39 41.71
CA SER A 53 39.94 19.36 40.71
C SER A 53 40.11 18.84 39.27
N TYR A 54 41.23 18.17 38.97
CA TYR A 54 41.46 17.53 37.68
C TYR A 54 40.45 16.39 37.42
N LEU A 55 40.26 15.48 38.38
CA LEU A 55 39.29 14.38 38.26
C LEU A 55 37.86 14.90 38.05
N ASN A 56 37.45 15.93 38.79
CA ASN A 56 36.13 16.55 38.64
C ASN A 56 35.96 17.19 37.26
N LYS A 57 36.98 17.87 36.71
CA LYS A 57 36.95 18.42 35.34
C LYS A 57 36.84 17.32 34.29
N ALA A 58 37.56 16.20 34.45
CA ALA A 58 37.47 15.05 33.56
C ALA A 58 36.06 14.41 33.61
N ALA A 59 35.53 14.18 34.81
CA ALA A 59 34.19 13.65 35.02
C ALA A 59 33.10 14.54 34.40
N VAL A 60 33.14 15.86 34.64
CA VAL A 60 32.21 16.84 34.03
C VAL A 60 32.30 16.81 32.50
N THR A 61 33.51 16.69 31.93
CA THR A 61 33.71 16.60 30.48
C THR A 61 33.06 15.34 29.89
N ILE A 62 33.27 14.17 30.51
CA ILE A 62 32.64 12.90 30.11
C ILE A 62 31.11 13.02 30.22
N GLN A 63 30.59 13.49 31.36
CA GLN A 63 29.16 13.62 31.58
C GLN A 63 28.49 14.61 30.61
N LYS A 64 29.13 15.76 30.32
CA LYS A 64 28.65 16.74 29.32
C LYS A 64 28.57 16.12 27.94
N SER A 65 29.62 15.40 27.53
CA SER A 65 29.65 14.68 26.25
C SER A 65 28.55 13.63 26.16
N TRP A 66 28.36 12.83 27.21
CA TRP A 66 27.33 11.79 27.29
C TRP A 66 25.90 12.36 27.24
N ARG A 67 25.58 13.38 28.05
CA ARG A 67 24.27 14.07 28.02
C ARG A 67 23.98 14.62 26.62
N GLY A 68 24.98 15.23 25.98
CA GLY A 68 24.87 15.69 24.59
C GLY A 68 24.67 14.56 23.57
N HIS A 69 25.35 13.41 23.73
CA HIS A 69 25.14 12.24 22.89
C HIS A 69 23.72 11.70 23.02
N LEU A 70 23.21 11.55 24.26
CA LEU A 70 21.87 11.04 24.52
C LEU A 70 20.79 11.93 23.91
N ALA A 71 20.89 13.26 24.09
CA ALA A 71 19.97 14.22 23.48
C ALA A 71 19.99 14.14 21.94
N ARG A 72 21.18 14.10 21.32
CA ARG A 72 21.31 13.92 19.86
C ARG A 72 20.74 12.60 19.36
N ARG A 73 20.91 11.50 20.11
CA ARG A 73 20.35 10.19 19.77
C ARG A 73 18.81 10.19 19.84
N GLN A 74 18.23 10.83 20.85
CA GLN A 74 16.77 11.00 20.96
C GLN A 74 16.22 11.88 19.84
N TYR A 75 16.90 12.99 19.52
CA TYR A 75 16.50 13.88 18.42
C TYR A 75 16.50 13.16 17.06
N ARG A 76 17.55 12.38 16.74
CA ARG A 76 17.60 11.59 15.49
C ARG A 76 16.41 10.65 15.36
N LYS A 77 16.06 9.90 16.41
CA LYS A 77 14.88 9.02 16.40
C LYS A 77 13.57 9.78 16.12
N LYS A 78 13.40 10.97 16.69
CA LYS A 78 12.22 11.83 16.41
C LYS A 78 12.22 12.33 14.97
N LEU A 79 13.38 12.72 14.44
CA LEU A 79 13.54 13.16 13.06
C LEU A 79 13.27 12.03 12.06
N GLU A 80 13.82 10.83 12.31
CA GLU A 80 13.58 9.61 11.53
C GLU A 80 12.07 9.29 11.45
N ALA A 81 11.37 9.31 12.59
CA ALA A 81 9.93 9.10 12.64
C ALA A 81 9.14 10.17 11.86
N ALA A 82 9.45 11.46 12.05
CA ALA A 82 8.77 12.56 11.35
C ALA A 82 9.00 12.54 9.83
N VAL A 83 10.20 12.14 9.38
CA VAL A 83 10.51 11.97 7.95
C VAL A 83 9.74 10.80 7.36
N GLU A 84 9.62 9.67 8.08
CA GLU A 84 8.86 8.51 7.60
C GLU A 84 7.36 8.77 7.58
N GLU A 85 6.82 9.50 8.56
CA GLU A 85 5.43 9.97 8.57
C GLU A 85 5.14 10.90 7.37
N MET A 86 5.99 11.91 7.14
CA MET A 86 5.89 12.80 5.97
C MET A 86 5.93 12.02 4.66
N ARG A 87 6.87 11.08 4.52
CA ARG A 87 7.03 10.25 3.33
C ARG A 87 5.83 9.34 3.09
N THR A 88 5.34 8.69 4.14
CA THR A 88 4.13 7.86 4.10
C THR A 88 2.91 8.69 3.72
N GLY A 89 2.78 9.91 4.26
CA GLY A 89 1.72 10.85 3.92
C GLY A 89 1.72 11.26 2.44
N THR A 90 2.89 11.54 1.85
CA THR A 90 2.97 11.88 0.42
C THR A 90 2.61 10.70 -0.48
N TYR A 91 3.12 9.50 -0.20
CA TYR A 91 2.74 8.30 -0.97
C TYR A 91 1.26 7.96 -0.83
N ASN A 92 0.69 8.05 0.38
CA ASN A 92 -0.74 7.81 0.61
C ASN A 92 -1.61 8.80 -0.18
N ARG A 93 -1.22 10.08 -0.27
CA ARG A 93 -1.92 11.07 -1.09
C ARG A 93 -1.90 10.70 -2.57
N CYS A 94 -0.73 10.35 -3.11
CA CYS A 94 -0.58 9.93 -4.50
C CYS A 94 -1.37 8.63 -4.79
N ALA A 95 -1.31 7.65 -3.88
CA ALA A 95 -2.07 6.41 -3.99
C ALA A 95 -3.58 6.66 -4.00
N ALA A 96 -4.10 7.54 -3.14
CA ALA A 96 -5.52 7.92 -3.12
C ALA A 96 -5.98 8.59 -4.44
N GLN A 97 -5.13 9.42 -5.05
CA GLN A 97 -5.41 10.02 -6.37
C GLN A 97 -5.47 8.95 -7.47
N ILE A 98 -4.50 8.03 -7.52
CA ILE A 98 -4.49 6.92 -8.50
C ILE A 98 -5.71 6.01 -8.30
N GLN A 99 -6.00 5.64 -7.06
CA GLN A 99 -7.13 4.76 -6.71
C GLN A 99 -8.49 5.40 -7.03
N SER A 100 -8.68 6.69 -6.74
CA SER A 100 -9.94 7.39 -7.05
C SER A 100 -10.15 7.52 -8.56
N ALA A 101 -9.10 7.86 -9.32
CA ALA A 101 -9.13 7.89 -10.78
C ALA A 101 -9.50 6.50 -11.37
N TRP A 102 -8.86 5.43 -10.88
CA TRP A 102 -9.14 4.05 -11.31
C TRP A 102 -10.57 3.60 -10.95
N ARG A 103 -11.06 3.88 -9.73
CA ARG A 103 -12.44 3.58 -9.32
C ARG A 103 -13.45 4.27 -10.23
N GLY A 104 -13.22 5.54 -10.57
CA GLY A 104 -14.04 6.30 -11.52
C GLY A 104 -14.02 5.72 -12.94
N TYR A 105 -12.83 5.36 -13.44
CA TYR A 105 -12.68 4.69 -14.74
C TYR A 105 -13.40 3.34 -14.79
N ARG A 106 -13.18 2.46 -13.79
CA ARG A 106 -13.85 1.15 -13.69
C ARG A 106 -15.36 1.30 -13.67
N SER A 107 -15.89 2.25 -12.88
CA SER A 107 -17.34 2.48 -12.81
C SER A 107 -17.93 2.83 -14.19
N ARG A 108 -17.31 3.77 -14.91
CA ARG A 108 -17.74 4.18 -16.26
C ARG A 108 -17.61 3.09 -17.32
N ARG A 109 -16.65 2.16 -17.17
CA ARG A 109 -16.44 1.05 -18.12
C ARG A 109 -17.26 -0.21 -17.82
N CYS A 110 -17.47 -0.52 -16.54
CA CYS A 110 -17.98 -1.84 -16.11
C CYS A 110 -19.32 -1.78 -15.35
N CYS A 111 -19.67 -0.68 -14.70
CA CYS A 111 -20.87 -0.59 -13.87
C CYS A 111 -21.99 0.22 -14.54
N PHE A 112 -21.65 1.31 -15.24
CA PHE A 112 -22.62 2.21 -15.86
C PHE A 112 -22.20 2.58 -17.29
N ASN A 113 -22.64 1.78 -18.26
CA ASN A 113 -22.55 2.16 -19.67
C ASN A 113 -23.68 3.14 -20.01
N PHE A 114 -23.37 4.44 -19.97
CA PHE A 114 -24.31 5.53 -20.26
C PHE A 114 -25.00 5.36 -21.62
N TYR A 115 -24.25 5.00 -22.67
CA TYR A 115 -24.79 4.87 -24.02
C TYR A 115 -25.77 3.69 -24.14
N ALA A 116 -25.42 2.53 -23.58
CA ALA A 116 -26.31 1.38 -23.52
C ALA A 116 -27.61 1.70 -22.76
N ARG A 117 -27.50 2.38 -21.60
CA ARG A 117 -28.70 2.79 -20.82
C ARG A 117 -29.54 3.85 -21.53
N LYS A 118 -28.92 4.81 -22.23
CA LYS A 118 -29.63 5.81 -23.05
C LYS A 118 -30.38 5.15 -24.21
N ALA A 119 -29.75 4.20 -24.90
CA ALA A 119 -30.40 3.42 -25.97
C ALA A 119 -31.59 2.61 -25.44
N TYR A 120 -31.42 1.90 -24.31
CA TYR A 120 -32.51 1.16 -23.66
C TYR A 120 -33.70 2.05 -23.25
N LEU A 121 -33.43 3.22 -22.65
CA LEU A 121 -34.52 4.14 -22.27
C LEU A 121 -35.24 4.72 -23.50
N HIS A 122 -34.53 4.91 -24.62
CA HIS A 122 -35.14 5.31 -25.89
C HIS A 122 -36.06 4.21 -26.45
N THR A 123 -35.61 2.95 -26.50
CA THR A 123 -36.45 1.84 -26.99
C THR A 123 -37.67 1.61 -26.09
N VAL A 124 -37.53 1.68 -24.77
CA VAL A 124 -38.66 1.63 -23.83
C VAL A 124 -39.67 2.76 -24.08
N ARG A 125 -39.20 3.99 -24.38
CA ARG A 125 -40.07 5.12 -24.72
C ARG A 125 -40.86 4.88 -26.01
N VAL A 126 -40.19 4.42 -27.07
CA VAL A 126 -40.80 4.13 -28.39
C VAL A 126 -41.78 2.97 -28.32
N ASN A 127 -41.41 1.87 -27.65
CA ASN A 127 -42.32 0.75 -27.41
C ASN A 127 -43.55 1.20 -26.61
N GLY A 128 -43.36 2.08 -25.62
CA GLY A 128 -44.45 2.66 -24.84
C GLY A 128 -45.41 3.53 -25.67
N SER A 129 -44.93 4.33 -26.64
CA SER A 129 -45.83 5.07 -27.54
C SER A 129 -46.56 4.13 -28.50
N PHE A 130 -45.85 3.18 -29.10
CA PHE A 130 -46.42 2.20 -30.02
C PHE A 130 -47.53 1.35 -29.37
N ILE A 131 -47.33 0.90 -28.12
CA ILE A 131 -48.38 0.17 -27.38
C ILE A 131 -49.59 1.07 -27.10
N ARG A 132 -49.39 2.35 -26.74
CA ARG A 132 -50.52 3.28 -26.54
C ARG A 132 -51.30 3.53 -27.82
N GLU A 133 -50.62 3.72 -28.95
CA GLU A 133 -51.25 3.89 -30.27
C GLU A 133 -52.06 2.64 -30.66
N GLN A 134 -51.53 1.44 -30.45
CA GLN A 134 -52.27 0.20 -30.69
C GLN A 134 -53.47 0.03 -29.76
N LEU A 135 -53.37 0.40 -28.48
CA LEU A 135 -54.50 0.33 -27.54
C LEU A 135 -55.63 1.27 -27.95
N VAL A 136 -55.32 2.50 -28.39
CA VAL A 136 -56.32 3.46 -28.93
C VAL A 136 -56.97 2.91 -30.21
N ALA A 137 -56.17 2.41 -31.16
CA ALA A 137 -56.71 1.84 -32.39
C ALA A 137 -57.60 0.61 -32.14
N TYR A 138 -57.25 -0.23 -31.16
CA TYR A 138 -58.06 -1.36 -30.72
C TYR A 138 -59.35 -0.93 -30.02
N GLU A 139 -59.30 0.10 -29.18
CA GLU A 139 -60.49 0.67 -28.54
C GLU A 139 -61.46 1.25 -29.58
N ASP A 140 -60.96 1.98 -30.57
CA ASP A 140 -61.74 2.45 -31.72
C ASP A 140 -62.37 1.31 -32.51
N GLU A 141 -61.62 0.24 -32.80
CA GLU A 141 -62.13 -0.94 -33.51
C GLU A 141 -63.22 -1.66 -32.70
N MET A 142 -63.02 -1.84 -31.39
CA MET A 142 -64.02 -2.41 -30.49
C MET A 142 -65.27 -1.54 -30.39
N ASN A 143 -65.12 -0.22 -30.32
CA ASN A 143 -66.25 0.70 -30.29
C ASN A 143 -67.04 0.70 -31.61
N ARG A 144 -66.35 0.66 -32.76
CA ARG A 144 -67.01 0.44 -34.08
C ARG A 144 -67.77 -0.88 -34.13
N LYS A 145 -67.17 -1.98 -33.68
CA LYS A 145 -67.84 -3.30 -33.59
C LYS A 145 -69.06 -3.25 -32.69
N ARG A 146 -68.99 -2.62 -31.51
CA ARG A 146 -70.12 -2.42 -30.59
C ARG A 146 -71.25 -1.61 -31.23
N ILE A 147 -70.94 -0.54 -31.97
CA ILE A 147 -71.94 0.27 -32.69
C ILE A 147 -72.63 -0.59 -33.75
N VAL A 148 -71.86 -1.28 -34.61
CA VAL A 148 -72.41 -2.15 -35.66
C VAL A 148 -73.23 -3.31 -35.06
N GLU A 149 -72.78 -3.91 -33.97
CA GLU A 149 -73.57 -4.92 -33.24
C GLU A 149 -74.87 -4.35 -32.67
N LYS A 150 -74.84 -3.12 -32.14
CA LYS A 150 -76.02 -2.44 -31.60
C LYS A 150 -77.02 -2.13 -32.72
N GLU A 151 -76.57 -1.53 -33.82
CA GLU A 151 -77.38 -1.32 -35.02
C GLU A 151 -77.94 -2.63 -35.57
N ALA A 152 -77.15 -3.71 -35.57
CA ALA A 152 -77.62 -5.02 -36.04
C ALA A 152 -78.65 -5.65 -35.09
N LYS A 153 -78.52 -5.46 -33.77
CA LYS A 153 -79.53 -5.86 -32.76
C LYS A 153 -80.81 -5.04 -32.92
N GLU A 154 -80.70 -3.72 -33.06
CA GLU A 154 -81.84 -2.81 -33.30
C GLU A 154 -82.55 -3.15 -34.62
N ARG A 155 -81.82 -3.39 -35.72
CA ARG A 155 -82.38 -3.85 -37.01
C ARG A 155 -83.04 -5.23 -36.90
N LYS A 156 -82.47 -6.17 -36.15
CA LYS A 156 -83.10 -7.49 -35.89
C LYS A 156 -84.39 -7.35 -35.10
N GLN A 157 -84.40 -6.56 -34.03
CA GLN A 157 -85.59 -6.29 -33.23
C GLN A 157 -86.70 -5.63 -34.07
N LEU A 158 -86.35 -4.65 -34.91
CA LEU A 158 -87.29 -4.06 -35.88
C LEU A 158 -87.82 -5.07 -36.90
N LEU A 159 -86.97 -5.98 -37.39
CA LEU A 159 -87.38 -7.02 -38.33
C LEU A 159 -88.26 -8.11 -37.66
N GLU A 160 -87.97 -8.49 -36.41
CA GLU A 160 -88.78 -9.43 -35.62
C GLU A 160 -90.13 -8.82 -35.23
N TRP A 161 -90.13 -7.53 -34.84
CA TRP A 161 -91.34 -6.74 -34.68
C TRP A 161 -92.15 -6.70 -35.98
N ALA A 162 -91.52 -6.43 -37.12
CA ALA A 162 -92.21 -6.41 -38.40
C ALA A 162 -92.75 -7.80 -38.83
N LYS A 163 -91.98 -8.88 -38.65
CA LYS A 163 -92.44 -10.26 -38.90
C LYS A 163 -93.68 -10.60 -38.06
N SER A 164 -93.71 -10.18 -36.79
CA SER A 164 -94.85 -10.40 -35.90
C SER A 164 -96.03 -9.48 -36.22
N HIS A 165 -95.81 -8.22 -36.61
CA HIS A 165 -96.85 -7.21 -36.86
C HIS A 165 -97.25 -7.06 -38.34
N HIS A 166 -96.80 -7.95 -39.23
CA HIS A 166 -97.05 -7.86 -40.68
C HIS A 166 -98.55 -7.82 -41.04
N PHE A 167 -99.42 -8.37 -40.17
CA PHE A 167 -100.88 -8.35 -40.32
C PHE A 167 -101.51 -6.96 -40.18
N CYS A 168 -100.78 -5.95 -39.68
CA CYS A 168 -101.27 -4.58 -39.56
C CYS A 168 -101.27 -3.80 -40.89
N LEU A 169 -100.75 -4.38 -41.98
CA LEU A 169 -100.78 -3.82 -43.33
C LEU A 169 -102.19 -3.91 -43.95
N SER A 170 -102.52 -2.95 -44.81
CA SER A 170 -103.77 -2.99 -45.59
C SER A 170 -103.80 -4.17 -46.55
N THR A 171 -104.90 -4.92 -46.53
CA THR A 171 -105.21 -5.93 -47.54
C THR A 171 -106.14 -5.35 -48.60
N ARG A 172 -106.32 -6.04 -49.73
CA ARG A 172 -107.28 -5.64 -50.78
C ARG A 172 -108.74 -5.64 -50.31
N ALA A 173 -109.05 -6.32 -49.20
CA ALA A 173 -110.41 -6.44 -48.66
C ALA A 173 -110.67 -5.55 -47.43
N GLN A 174 -109.66 -5.27 -46.60
CA GLN A 174 -109.78 -4.41 -45.41
C GLN A 174 -108.54 -3.53 -45.22
N PRO A 175 -108.71 -2.22 -44.92
CA PRO A 175 -107.61 -1.32 -44.61
C PRO A 175 -106.98 -1.68 -43.25
N GLY A 176 -105.65 -1.65 -43.19
CA GLY A 176 -104.88 -1.96 -41.98
C GLY A 176 -104.80 -0.78 -41.02
N VAL A 177 -104.45 -1.07 -39.76
CA VAL A 177 -104.49 -0.09 -38.64
C VAL A 177 -103.63 1.15 -38.89
N TYR A 178 -102.56 1.04 -39.68
CA TYR A 178 -101.66 2.16 -39.97
C TYR A 178 -102.07 3.03 -41.18
N ASN A 179 -103.17 2.69 -41.87
CA ASN A 179 -103.68 3.39 -43.05
C ASN A 179 -104.39 4.70 -42.68
N ASN A 180 -103.63 5.80 -42.58
CA ASN A 180 -104.17 7.13 -42.30
C ASN A 180 -104.50 7.86 -43.61
N THR A 181 -105.79 8.17 -43.80
CA THR A 181 -106.37 8.73 -45.04
C THR A 181 -105.84 10.10 -45.47
N GLY A 182 -105.04 10.78 -44.63
CA GLY A 182 -104.56 12.14 -44.87
C GLY A 182 -103.11 12.31 -45.38
N LYS A 183 -102.31 11.24 -45.53
CA LYS A 183 -100.90 11.36 -45.98
C LYS A 183 -100.54 10.35 -47.08
N LYS A 184 -99.93 10.83 -48.17
CA LYS A 184 -99.61 10.03 -49.39
C LYS A 184 -98.17 9.51 -49.47
N GLU A 185 -97.33 9.80 -48.49
CA GLU A 185 -95.93 9.34 -48.46
C GLU A 185 -95.87 7.91 -47.90
N SER A 186 -95.12 7.01 -48.57
CA SER A 186 -94.78 5.71 -47.98
C SER A 186 -93.93 5.93 -46.74
N LYS A 187 -94.43 5.49 -45.59
CA LYS A 187 -93.61 5.56 -44.37
C LYS A 187 -92.57 4.45 -44.44
N LEU A 188 -91.36 4.75 -43.97
CA LEU A 188 -90.28 3.77 -43.80
C LEU A 188 -90.69 2.55 -42.94
N SER A 189 -91.72 2.68 -42.10
CA SER A 189 -92.35 1.58 -41.37
C SER A 189 -93.02 0.55 -42.29
N ASP A 190 -93.69 1.02 -43.34
CA ASP A 190 -94.57 0.21 -44.18
C ASP A 190 -93.74 -0.60 -45.18
N GLU A 191 -92.65 -0.01 -45.68
CA GLU A 191 -91.63 -0.68 -46.50
C GLU A 191 -90.94 -1.81 -45.73
N LEU A 192 -90.62 -1.60 -44.45
CA LEU A 192 -89.99 -2.61 -43.59
C LEU A 192 -90.97 -3.76 -43.25
N LEU A 193 -92.25 -3.44 -43.01
CA LEU A 193 -93.32 -4.43 -42.82
C LEU A 193 -93.54 -5.28 -44.08
N LEU A 194 -93.51 -4.69 -45.28
CA LEU A 194 -93.66 -5.40 -46.56
C LEU A 194 -92.47 -6.33 -46.88
N ALA A 195 -91.26 -5.97 -46.45
CA ALA A 195 -90.06 -6.79 -46.66
C ALA A 195 -89.97 -8.01 -45.73
N ALA A 196 -90.65 -7.99 -44.59
CA ALA A 196 -90.53 -8.99 -43.53
C ALA A 196 -91.35 -10.27 -43.79
N ARG A 197 -90.75 -11.29 -44.43
CA ARG A 197 -91.38 -12.62 -44.60
C ARG A 197 -91.12 -13.54 -43.39
N PRO A 198 -92.11 -14.32 -42.91
CA PRO A 198 -91.91 -15.32 -41.85
C PRO A 198 -91.11 -16.54 -42.37
N GLU A 199 -90.30 -17.13 -41.51
CA GLU A 199 -89.44 -18.28 -41.84
C GLU A 199 -90.07 -19.61 -41.42
N ILE A 200 -89.94 -20.63 -42.27
CA ILE A 200 -90.44 -22.00 -42.04
C ILE A 200 -89.24 -22.95 -41.98
N THR A 201 -88.93 -23.50 -40.82
CA THR A 201 -87.69 -24.27 -40.58
C THR A 201 -87.85 -25.78 -40.77
N ARG A 202 -86.84 -26.42 -41.38
CA ARG A 202 -86.65 -27.88 -41.45
C ARG A 202 -85.15 -28.19 -41.26
N GLY A 203 -84.79 -28.97 -40.24
CA GLY A 203 -83.39 -29.16 -39.82
C GLY A 203 -82.71 -30.46 -40.26
N LYS A 204 -81.38 -30.44 -40.41
CA LYS A 204 -80.49 -31.62 -40.54
C LYS A 204 -79.12 -31.36 -39.87
N ILE A 205 -78.45 -32.43 -39.43
CA ILE A 205 -77.21 -32.43 -38.63
C ILE A 205 -76.09 -33.17 -39.38
N CYS A 206 -74.82 -32.79 -39.21
CA CYS A 206 -73.66 -33.60 -39.64
C CYS A 206 -72.44 -33.44 -38.70
N ARG A 207 -71.52 -34.42 -38.69
CA ARG A 207 -70.32 -34.49 -37.81
C ARG A 207 -69.06 -34.81 -38.63
N LYS A 208 -67.86 -34.53 -38.08
CA LYS A 208 -66.54 -34.99 -38.59
C LYS A 208 -65.57 -35.37 -37.43
N PRO A 209 -64.67 -36.35 -37.60
CA PRO A 209 -63.63 -36.71 -36.62
C PRO A 209 -62.20 -36.23 -37.00
N ILE A 210 -61.22 -36.56 -36.15
CA ILE A 210 -59.83 -36.03 -36.08
C ILE A 210 -58.81 -37.19 -36.09
N SER A 211 -57.54 -36.97 -36.48
CA SER A 211 -56.43 -37.93 -36.26
C SER A 211 -55.04 -37.29 -36.01
N CYS A 212 -54.10 -38.12 -35.54
CA CYS A 212 -52.67 -37.88 -35.24
C CYS A 212 -51.83 -39.14 -35.62
N GLY A 213 -50.49 -39.18 -35.61
CA GLY A 213 -49.48 -38.14 -35.33
C GLY A 213 -48.48 -38.55 -34.22
N LEU A 214 -47.29 -39.06 -34.57
CA LEU A 214 -46.19 -39.39 -33.62
C LEU A 214 -44.80 -39.44 -34.31
N GLU A 215 -43.72 -39.56 -33.53
CA GLU A 215 -42.33 -39.19 -33.86
C GLU A 215 -41.25 -40.28 -33.59
N ASN A 216 -39.96 -39.89 -33.75
CA ASN A 216 -38.71 -40.47 -33.19
C ASN A 216 -38.03 -41.59 -34.02
N THR A 217 -36.68 -41.75 -34.04
CA THR A 217 -35.66 -41.69 -32.96
C THR A 217 -34.25 -41.22 -33.42
N LYS A 218 -33.27 -41.12 -32.49
CA LYS A 218 -31.86 -40.74 -32.71
C LYS A 218 -30.90 -41.91 -32.40
N THR A 219 -29.71 -41.92 -33.01
CA THR A 219 -28.64 -42.91 -32.75
C THR A 219 -27.32 -42.23 -32.37
N ALA A 220 -26.55 -42.83 -31.46
CA ALA A 220 -25.24 -42.33 -31.02
C ALA A 220 -24.07 -43.10 -31.67
N VAL A 221 -22.90 -42.47 -31.80
CA VAL A 221 -21.68 -43.06 -32.38
C VAL A 221 -20.50 -42.87 -31.42
N GLN A 222 -19.67 -43.91 -31.30
CA GLN A 222 -18.49 -43.98 -30.43
C GLN A 222 -17.23 -43.96 -31.29
N CYS A 223 -16.21 -43.16 -30.93
CA CYS A 223 -14.94 -43.06 -31.68
C CYS A 223 -13.76 -43.68 -30.91
N LYS A 224 -12.78 -44.17 -31.66
CA LYS A 224 -11.61 -44.91 -31.17
C LYS A 224 -10.46 -43.97 -30.81
N GLU A 225 -9.69 -44.31 -29.76
CA GLU A 225 -8.46 -43.61 -29.41
C GLU A 225 -7.27 -44.06 -30.26
N THR A 226 -6.37 -43.13 -30.59
CA THR A 226 -5.06 -43.40 -31.19
C THR A 226 -3.95 -42.76 -30.38
N ALA A 227 -2.78 -43.39 -30.33
CA ALA A 227 -1.68 -43.00 -29.44
C ALA A 227 -1.12 -41.61 -29.76
N VAL A 228 -1.20 -40.69 -28.79
CA VAL A 228 -0.75 -39.30 -28.94
C VAL A 228 0.74 -39.17 -28.63
N VAL A 229 1.54 -38.86 -29.65
CA VAL A 229 2.91 -38.36 -29.48
C VAL A 229 2.83 -36.97 -28.84
N LYS A 230 3.32 -36.82 -27.61
CA LYS A 230 3.19 -35.57 -26.85
C LYS A 230 4.13 -34.48 -27.40
N PRO A 231 3.62 -33.27 -27.72
CA PRO A 231 4.46 -32.20 -28.25
C PRO A 231 5.41 -31.63 -27.19
N LYS A 232 6.53 -31.07 -27.65
CA LYS A 232 7.52 -30.39 -26.80
C LYS A 232 6.90 -29.13 -26.18
N ILE A 233 6.73 -29.16 -24.85
CA ILE A 233 6.09 -28.06 -24.09
C ILE A 233 6.91 -26.79 -24.24
N GLN A 234 6.31 -25.72 -24.77
CA GLN A 234 6.92 -24.39 -24.84
C GLN A 234 6.66 -23.59 -23.57
N GLY A 235 7.71 -22.99 -23.01
CA GLY A 235 7.69 -22.18 -21.79
C GLY A 235 9.00 -22.33 -21.01
N PRO A 236 9.15 -21.65 -19.85
CA PRO A 236 10.33 -21.75 -18.99
C PRO A 236 10.37 -23.06 -18.17
N PHE A 237 9.65 -24.09 -18.61
CA PHE A 237 9.53 -25.36 -17.91
C PHE A 237 10.64 -26.32 -18.33
N LYS A 238 11.28 -26.94 -17.35
CA LYS A 238 12.39 -27.89 -17.56
C LYS A 238 11.93 -29.12 -18.31
N SER A 239 12.83 -29.69 -19.11
CA SER A 239 12.53 -30.92 -19.86
C SER A 239 12.27 -32.11 -18.91
N PRO A 240 11.50 -33.14 -19.31
CA PRO A 240 11.27 -34.32 -18.47
C PRO A 240 12.58 -35.00 -18.00
N GLU A 241 13.62 -34.97 -18.84
CA GLU A 241 14.95 -35.50 -18.53
C GLU A 241 15.71 -34.66 -17.50
N GLU A 242 15.59 -33.33 -17.55
CA GLU A 242 16.13 -32.43 -16.52
C GLU A 242 15.43 -32.62 -15.18
N ILE A 243 14.11 -32.84 -15.19
CA ILE A 243 13.33 -33.13 -13.98
C ILE A 243 13.79 -34.46 -13.36
N LEU A 244 14.08 -35.48 -14.18
CA LEU A 244 14.65 -36.75 -13.70
C LEU A 244 16.05 -36.55 -13.10
N LYS A 245 16.93 -35.78 -13.75
CA LYS A 245 18.26 -35.42 -13.20
C LYS A 245 18.17 -34.65 -11.88
N TRP A 246 17.16 -33.78 -11.73
CA TRP A 246 16.87 -33.09 -10.48
C TRP A 246 16.35 -34.03 -9.38
N LYS A 247 15.52 -35.03 -9.73
CA LYS A 247 15.08 -36.06 -8.79
C LYS A 247 16.18 -37.02 -8.34
N SER A 248 17.20 -37.25 -9.19
CA SER A 248 18.35 -38.11 -8.87
C SER A 248 19.51 -37.38 -8.18
N ALA A 249 19.44 -36.06 -7.98
CA ALA A 249 20.47 -35.32 -7.27
C ALA A 249 20.41 -35.67 -5.76
N PRO A 250 21.55 -35.96 -5.10
CA PRO A 250 21.55 -36.23 -3.67
C PRO A 250 21.07 -34.99 -2.90
N ILE A 251 20.17 -35.20 -1.93
CA ILE A 251 19.62 -34.12 -1.12
C ILE A 251 20.73 -33.56 -0.23
N ILE A 252 21.28 -32.40 -0.61
CA ILE A 252 22.16 -31.64 0.27
C ILE A 252 21.31 -31.16 1.44
N SER A 253 21.59 -31.68 2.64
CA SER A 253 21.01 -31.18 3.88
C SER A 253 21.40 -29.71 4.07
N SER A 254 20.49 -28.79 3.76
CA SER A 254 20.64 -27.35 4.03
C SER A 254 20.54 -26.99 5.51
N LEU A 255 20.63 -27.99 6.39
CA LEU A 255 20.28 -27.94 7.81
C LEU A 255 21.37 -28.49 8.75
N THR A 256 22.48 -29.01 8.20
CA THR A 256 23.72 -29.19 8.96
C THR A 256 24.62 -27.99 8.74
N VAL A 257 24.63 -27.08 9.71
CA VAL A 257 25.47 -25.88 9.70
C VAL A 257 26.95 -26.31 9.67
N GLU A 258 27.73 -25.80 8.71
CA GLU A 258 29.17 -26.12 8.56
C GLU A 258 30.01 -25.72 9.79
N THR A 259 29.52 -24.75 10.56
CA THR A 259 30.10 -24.35 11.85
C THR A 259 29.47 -25.13 13.00
N ASP A 260 30.31 -25.61 13.92
CA ASP A 260 29.92 -26.15 15.24
C ASP A 260 28.75 -25.37 15.88
N TYR A 261 27.77 -26.10 16.41
CA TYR A 261 26.62 -25.55 17.14
C TYR A 261 27.04 -24.58 18.26
N PHE A 262 28.21 -24.80 18.87
CA PHE A 262 28.78 -23.93 19.91
C PHE A 262 29.76 -22.87 19.39
N ALA A 263 29.94 -22.69 18.07
CA ALA A 263 30.93 -21.76 17.50
C ALA A 263 30.78 -20.33 18.04
N ALA A 264 29.54 -19.82 18.13
CA ALA A 264 29.27 -18.50 18.70
C ALA A 264 29.64 -18.40 20.20
N LYS A 265 29.43 -19.47 20.97
CA LYS A 265 29.79 -19.53 22.40
C LYS A 265 31.30 -19.61 22.59
N LYS A 266 31.98 -20.48 21.83
CA LYS A 266 33.45 -20.62 21.82
C LYS A 266 34.15 -19.30 21.41
N ALA A 267 33.62 -18.60 20.41
CA ALA A 267 34.13 -17.28 20.00
C ALA A 267 34.02 -16.23 21.13
N LEU A 268 32.91 -16.25 21.89
CA LEU A 268 32.71 -15.35 23.03
C LEU A 268 33.61 -15.70 24.22
N GLU A 269 33.83 -16.99 24.48
CA GLU A 269 34.77 -17.47 25.50
C GLU A 269 36.22 -17.08 25.16
N LEU A 270 36.66 -17.25 23.90
CA LEU A 270 37.97 -16.78 23.43
C LEU A 270 38.12 -15.26 23.58
N SER A 271 37.14 -14.47 23.14
CA SER A 271 37.19 -13.01 23.29
C SER A 271 37.26 -12.56 24.76
N ARG A 272 36.67 -13.31 25.70
CA ARG A 272 36.82 -13.03 27.13
C ARG A 272 38.20 -13.36 27.67
N LEU A 273 38.85 -14.42 27.17
CA LEU A 273 40.22 -14.76 27.55
C LEU A 273 41.21 -13.68 27.04
N ASP A 274 41.03 -13.21 25.80
CA ASP A 274 41.80 -12.10 25.24
C ASP A 274 41.61 -10.81 26.05
N GLU A 275 40.37 -10.44 26.38
CA GLU A 275 40.09 -9.29 27.25
C GLU A 275 40.71 -9.44 28.65
N TRP A 276 40.62 -10.63 29.25
CA TRP A 276 41.17 -10.94 30.57
C TRP A 276 42.70 -10.78 30.62
N ALA A 277 43.39 -11.23 29.57
CA ALA A 277 44.84 -11.09 29.38
C ALA A 277 45.26 -9.66 28.99
N ALA A 278 44.37 -8.86 28.38
CA ALA A 278 44.66 -7.49 27.93
C ALA A 278 44.35 -6.38 28.96
N ARG A 279 43.97 -6.75 30.20
CA ARG A 279 43.51 -5.79 31.22
C ARG A 279 44.56 -4.73 31.56
N VAL A 280 44.05 -3.52 31.80
CA VAL A 280 44.87 -2.30 31.93
C VAL A 280 45.75 -2.31 33.19
N HIS A 281 45.37 -3.09 34.22
CA HIS A 281 46.08 -3.13 35.50
C HIS A 281 47.43 -3.86 35.45
N ASP A 282 47.61 -4.77 34.47
CA ASP A 282 48.86 -5.53 34.30
C ASP A 282 49.89 -4.79 33.43
N LYS A 283 49.54 -3.59 32.93
CA LYS A 283 50.45 -2.72 32.17
C LYS A 283 51.26 -1.89 33.16
N PRO A 284 52.59 -2.07 33.27
CA PRO A 284 53.40 -1.32 34.22
C PRO A 284 53.32 0.18 33.91
N PHE A 285 53.06 0.99 34.94
CA PHE A 285 52.99 2.45 34.81
C PHE A 285 54.36 3.00 34.39
N ARG A 286 54.47 3.48 33.14
CA ARG A 286 55.69 4.12 32.62
C ARG A 286 55.59 5.63 32.80
N SER A 287 56.49 6.21 33.60
CA SER A 287 56.67 7.66 33.69
C SER A 287 57.43 8.17 32.46
N GLY A 288 56.69 8.62 31.44
CA GLY A 288 57.26 9.20 30.21
C GLY A 288 56.26 9.20 29.06
N CYS A 289 56.66 9.76 27.90
CA CYS A 289 55.89 9.63 26.68
C CYS A 289 55.98 8.18 26.19
N VAL A 290 54.85 7.45 26.21
CA VAL A 290 54.76 6.12 25.62
C VAL A 290 54.97 6.24 24.11
N PRO A 291 55.84 5.43 23.48
CA PRO A 291 56.00 5.45 22.03
C PRO A 291 54.64 5.12 21.35
N PRO A 292 54.31 5.76 20.22
CA PRO A 292 53.04 5.53 19.56
C PRO A 292 52.90 4.05 19.17
N LEU A 293 51.79 3.43 19.56
CA LEU A 293 51.51 2.05 19.18
C LEU A 293 51.43 1.94 17.65
N PRO A 294 52.00 0.88 17.04
CA PRO A 294 51.92 0.68 15.60
C PRO A 294 50.46 0.57 15.17
N TYR A 295 50.10 1.29 14.10
CA TYR A 295 48.72 1.32 13.60
C TYR A 295 48.30 -0.04 13.03
N VAL A 296 47.41 -0.73 13.75
CA VAL A 296 46.77 -1.96 13.27
C VAL A 296 45.64 -1.59 12.32
N LYS A 297 45.75 -2.01 11.05
CA LYS A 297 44.70 -1.81 10.04
C LYS A 297 43.42 -2.54 10.46
N LEU A 298 42.30 -1.81 10.49
CA LEU A 298 40.98 -2.38 10.72
C LEU A 298 40.60 -3.34 9.59
N LEU A 299 39.73 -4.32 9.88
CA LEU A 299 39.16 -5.24 8.87
C LEU A 299 38.61 -4.52 7.62
N ARG A 300 38.07 -3.30 7.80
CA ARG A 300 37.54 -2.46 6.71
C ARG A 300 38.60 -1.76 5.84
N THR A 301 39.86 -1.70 6.26
CA THR A 301 40.98 -1.13 5.50
C THR A 301 41.98 -2.18 5.00
N ALA A 302 41.71 -3.47 5.23
CA ALA A 302 42.52 -4.62 4.80
C ALA A 302 41.96 -5.33 3.54
N GLY A 303 41.00 -4.74 2.83
CA GLY A 303 40.45 -5.30 1.60
C GLY A 303 41.38 -5.15 0.39
N LYS A 304 41.14 -5.96 -0.65
CA LYS A 304 41.83 -5.88 -1.97
C LYS A 304 41.72 -4.49 -2.61
N TYR A 305 40.64 -3.77 -2.30
CA TYR A 305 40.45 -2.37 -2.60
C TYR A 305 40.81 -1.59 -1.32
N GLY A 306 41.85 -0.76 -1.39
CA GLY A 306 42.42 -0.08 -0.22
C GLY A 306 41.47 0.92 0.44
N ALA A 307 41.93 1.50 1.56
CA ALA A 307 41.19 2.56 2.25
C ALA A 307 40.93 3.75 1.30
N ILE A 308 39.66 4.13 1.13
CA ILE A 308 39.29 5.39 0.50
C ILE A 308 39.36 6.47 1.58
N ASP A 309 40.22 7.48 1.40
CA ASP A 309 40.34 8.58 2.36
C ASP A 309 39.01 9.31 2.52
N TYR A 310 38.54 9.41 3.77
CA TYR A 310 37.32 10.13 4.09
C TYR A 310 37.56 11.63 3.95
N GLY A 311 37.05 12.22 2.88
CA GLY A 311 37.20 13.65 2.58
C GLY A 311 38.21 13.99 1.50
N THR A 312 38.45 13.11 0.51
CA THR A 312 39.14 13.52 -0.73
C THR A 312 38.44 14.73 -1.37
N LYS A 313 39.23 15.56 -2.04
CA LYS A 313 38.91 16.90 -2.61
C LYS A 313 37.70 16.93 -3.58
N HIS A 314 37.10 15.78 -3.91
CA HIS A 314 36.15 15.59 -5.01
C HIS A 314 34.74 15.17 -4.57
N PHE A 315 34.40 15.23 -3.28
CA PHE A 315 33.00 15.01 -2.84
C PHE A 315 32.01 16.07 -3.39
N ARG A 316 32.53 17.21 -3.87
CA ARG A 316 31.80 18.26 -4.58
C ARG A 316 32.65 18.81 -5.72
N ALA A 317 32.56 18.21 -6.89
CA ALA A 317 33.00 18.87 -8.12
C ALA A 317 31.94 19.92 -8.50
N TYR A 318 32.36 21.18 -8.59
CA TYR A 318 31.65 22.20 -9.36
C TYR A 318 32.37 22.27 -10.69
N GLU A 319 31.62 22.32 -11.80
CA GLU A 319 32.18 22.74 -13.09
C GLU A 319 32.65 24.20 -12.92
N GLU A 320 33.96 24.42 -12.89
CA GLU A 320 34.49 25.73 -13.26
C GLU A 320 34.16 25.90 -14.74
N SER A 321 33.32 26.89 -15.07
CA SER A 321 32.89 27.17 -16.43
C SER A 321 34.04 27.78 -17.24
N SER A 322 35.00 26.94 -17.60
CA SER A 322 36.23 27.28 -18.31
C SER A 322 36.29 26.53 -19.64
N ASN A 323 35.35 26.83 -20.54
CA ASN A 323 35.58 26.75 -21.98
C ASN A 323 36.16 28.10 -22.43
N PRO A 324 37.48 28.27 -22.61
CA PRO A 324 38.09 29.54 -22.99
C PRO A 324 37.98 29.83 -24.50
N SER A 325 36.90 29.40 -25.16
CA SER A 325 36.76 29.40 -26.63
C SER A 325 35.52 30.13 -27.16
N SER A 326 34.69 30.73 -26.30
CA SER A 326 33.59 31.62 -26.71
C SER A 326 33.48 32.80 -25.76
N GLY A 327 33.77 34.01 -26.25
CA GLY A 327 33.82 35.25 -25.47
C GLY A 327 32.45 35.82 -25.09
N SER A 328 31.67 35.09 -24.28
CA SER A 328 30.45 35.61 -23.65
C SER A 328 30.71 35.90 -22.17
N VAL A 329 30.48 37.15 -21.76
CA VAL A 329 30.60 37.58 -20.36
C VAL A 329 29.48 36.96 -19.53
N ALA A 330 29.83 36.08 -18.59
CA ALA A 330 28.86 35.40 -17.72
C ALA A 330 28.27 36.38 -16.69
N THR A 331 26.96 36.57 -16.70
CA THR A 331 26.22 37.33 -15.69
C THR A 331 26.06 36.51 -14.40
N ALA A 332 26.27 37.16 -13.25
CA ALA A 332 26.54 36.51 -11.95
C ALA A 332 25.32 35.86 -11.24
N THR A 333 24.35 35.31 -11.98
CA THR A 333 23.04 34.89 -11.44
C THR A 333 22.64 33.43 -11.71
N GLU A 334 23.45 32.62 -12.40
CA GLU A 334 23.16 31.20 -12.61
C GLU A 334 23.79 30.32 -11.52
N LYS A 335 22.97 29.49 -10.86
CA LYS A 335 23.45 28.49 -9.90
C LYS A 335 23.91 27.23 -10.65
N PRO A 336 25.10 26.68 -10.37
CA PRO A 336 25.64 25.55 -11.13
C PRO A 336 24.73 24.32 -11.01
N ARG A 337 24.51 23.65 -12.14
CA ARG A 337 23.64 22.47 -12.27
C ARG A 337 24.31 21.25 -11.65
N PHE A 338 23.64 20.58 -10.71
CA PHE A 338 24.17 19.36 -10.09
C PHE A 338 24.23 18.20 -11.10
N GLN A 339 25.36 17.49 -11.15
CA GLN A 339 25.50 16.22 -11.86
C GLN A 339 25.87 15.11 -10.87
N THR A 340 25.27 13.94 -11.01
CA THR A 340 25.53 12.79 -10.13
C THR A 340 26.82 12.09 -10.52
N VAL A 341 27.81 12.13 -9.62
CA VAL A 341 29.18 11.57 -9.83
C VAL A 341 29.22 10.03 -9.74
N VAL A 342 28.11 9.38 -9.38
CA VAL A 342 27.98 7.92 -9.41
C VAL A 342 27.58 7.52 -10.83
N ARG A 343 28.28 6.58 -11.46
CA ARG A 343 27.79 5.96 -12.72
C ARG A 343 26.35 5.46 -12.49
N PRO A 344 25.44 5.63 -13.46
CA PRO A 344 24.16 4.93 -13.44
C PRO A 344 24.41 3.45 -13.16
N VAL A 345 23.63 2.87 -12.25
CA VAL A 345 23.71 1.44 -12.00
C VAL A 345 22.88 0.76 -13.09
N ASP A 346 23.53 0.08 -14.04
CA ASP A 346 22.96 -0.67 -15.20
C ASP A 346 21.84 -1.69 -14.86
N LEU A 347 21.39 -1.80 -13.61
CA LEU A 347 20.36 -2.73 -13.18
C LEU A 347 18.98 -2.48 -13.81
N PHE A 348 18.71 -1.27 -14.30
CA PHE A 348 17.41 -0.91 -14.88
C PHE A 348 17.44 -0.75 -16.41
N GLU A 349 18.48 -0.15 -17.00
CA GLU A 349 18.58 0.01 -18.46
C GLU A 349 18.67 -1.34 -19.21
N ARG A 350 19.21 -2.38 -18.57
CA ARG A 350 19.26 -3.74 -19.14
C ARG A 350 17.91 -4.47 -19.19
N LEU A 351 16.89 -3.97 -18.49
CA LEU A 351 15.55 -4.59 -18.48
C LEU A 351 14.66 -4.07 -19.61
N ASP A 352 14.82 -2.81 -20.01
CA ASP A 352 13.92 -2.15 -20.97
C ASP A 352 14.25 -2.47 -22.43
N HIS A 353 15.51 -2.73 -22.77
CA HIS A 353 15.93 -2.96 -24.16
C HIS A 353 15.73 -4.40 -24.67
N GLY A 354 15.50 -5.38 -23.79
CA GLY A 354 15.44 -6.81 -24.15
C GLY A 354 14.04 -7.36 -24.47
N ASN A 355 12.96 -6.69 -24.05
CA ASN A 355 11.62 -7.31 -23.97
C ASN A 355 10.53 -6.68 -24.85
N ILE A 356 10.84 -5.68 -25.67
CA ILE A 356 9.82 -4.92 -26.44
C ILE A 356 9.59 -5.51 -27.86
N GLN A 357 10.50 -6.34 -28.38
CA GLN A 357 10.44 -6.80 -29.79
C GLN A 357 9.46 -7.96 -30.09
N ASN A 358 8.89 -8.64 -29.09
CA ASN A 358 8.11 -9.89 -29.30
C ASN A 358 6.59 -9.78 -29.07
N PHE A 359 6.02 -8.57 -28.93
CA PHE A 359 4.59 -8.39 -28.63
C PHE A 359 3.81 -7.50 -29.61
N VAL A 360 4.17 -7.52 -30.91
CA VAL A 360 3.24 -7.13 -31.99
C VAL A 360 3.44 -8.00 -33.23
N ARG A 361 2.66 -9.09 -33.37
CA ARG A 361 2.16 -9.57 -34.67
C ARG A 361 1.01 -10.57 -34.48
N ILE A 362 -0.15 -10.18 -35.03
CA ILE A 362 -1.45 -10.90 -35.11
C ILE A 362 -2.17 -11.01 -33.76
#